data_AF-A0A9W9AWA3-F1
#
_entry.id   AF-A0A9W9AWA3-F1
#
_cell.length_a   1.000
_cell.length_b   1.000
_cell.length_c   1.000
_cell.angle_alpha   90.00
_cell.angle_beta   90.00
_cell.angle_gamma   90.00
#
_symmetry.space_group_name_H-M   'P 1'
#
loop_
_entity.id
_entity.type
_entity.pdbx_description
1 polymer ?
#
loop_
_entity_poly.entity_id
_entity_poly.type
_entity_poly.pdbx_seq_one_letter_code
_entity_poly.pdbx_strand_id
1 'polypeptide(L)'
;MYRVSVLLLAFFWAISFVAAQFSFFDQMFSHQQPHQQQQPPSGGSQWASNIESVSCSRYLCPTLDCVATPHDCPCPDQEDVKCIIPDADDKTVGTVVCARGPDACLSVERLIWRLAGR
;
A
#
# COMPACT_ATOMS: atom_id res chain seq x y z
N MET A 1 -52.81 17.03 32.12
CA MET A 1 -51.71 16.22 32.69
C MET A 1 -51.60 14.86 31.99
N TYR A 2 -52.70 14.12 31.78
CA TYR A 2 -52.70 12.81 31.11
C TYR A 2 -52.16 12.79 29.67
N ARG A 3 -52.38 13.85 28.89
CA ARG A 3 -51.89 13.95 27.50
C ARG A 3 -50.36 13.96 27.41
N VAL A 4 -49.68 14.58 28.37
CA VAL A 4 -48.21 14.63 28.42
C VAL A 4 -47.65 13.27 28.86
N SER A 5 -48.30 12.62 29.82
CA SER A 5 -47.92 11.28 30.27
C SER A 5 -48.05 10.22 29.17
N VAL A 6 -49.10 10.30 28.33
CA VAL A 6 -49.28 9.37 27.20
C VAL A 6 -48.21 9.57 26.12
N LEU A 7 -47.84 10.82 25.83
CA LEU A 7 -46.79 11.12 24.86
C LEU A 7 -45.41 10.64 25.33
N LEU A 8 -45.09 10.78 26.63
CA LEU A 8 -43.84 10.29 27.20
C LEU A 8 -43.76 8.75 27.19
N LEU A 9 -44.87 8.06 27.47
CA LEU A 9 -44.93 6.60 27.39
C LEU A 9 -44.76 6.10 25.94
N ALA A 10 -45.39 6.75 24.96
CA ALA A 10 -45.24 6.41 23.56
C ALA A 10 -43.80 6.63 23.06
N PHE A 11 -43.14 7.71 23.50
CA PHE A 11 -41.75 8.01 23.18
C PHE A 11 -40.78 6.97 23.76
N PHE A 12 -41.00 6.55 25.01
CA PHE A 12 -40.19 5.48 25.64
C PHE A 12 -40.32 4.12 24.93
N TRP A 13 -41.52 3.78 24.46
CA TRP A 13 -41.74 2.56 23.68
C TRP A 13 -41.07 2.62 22.29
N ALA A 14 -41.08 3.79 21.64
CA ALA A 14 -40.43 3.97 20.34
C ALA A 14 -38.90 3.81 20.40
N ILE A 15 -38.26 4.24 21.49
CA ILE A 15 -36.80 4.11 21.67
C ILE A 15 -36.37 2.64 21.83
N SER A 16 -37.20 1.82 22.49
CA SER A 16 -36.89 0.41 22.73
C SER A 16 -36.90 -0.42 21.43
N PHE A 17 -37.62 0.03 20.40
CA PHE A 17 -37.72 -0.69 19.12
C PHE A 17 -36.50 -0.47 18.21
N VAL A 18 -35.75 0.63 18.38
CA VAL A 18 -34.55 0.95 17.59
C VAL A 18 -33.32 0.12 18.01
N ALA A 19 -33.26 -0.35 19.26
CA ALA A 19 -32.08 -1.05 19.78
C ALA A 19 -31.84 -2.45 19.18
N ALA A 20 -32.84 -3.06 18.51
CA ALA A 20 -32.74 -4.43 18.01
C ALA A 20 -32.28 -4.56 16.54
N GLN A 21 -32.22 -3.47 15.76
CA GLN A 21 -31.83 -3.55 14.33
C GLN A 21 -30.32 -3.52 14.08
N PHE A 22 -29.50 -3.19 15.07
CA PHE A 22 -28.04 -3.13 14.92
C PHE A 22 -27.29 -4.36 15.46
N SER A 23 -28.01 -5.43 15.83
CA SER A 23 -27.40 -6.68 16.31
C SER A 23 -26.66 -7.49 15.22
N PHE A 24 -26.68 -7.02 13.97
CA PHE A 24 -25.85 -7.58 12.89
C PHE A 24 -24.34 -7.39 13.14
N PHE A 25 -23.94 -6.24 13.70
CA PHE A 25 -22.52 -5.94 13.92
C PHE A 25 -21.93 -6.81 15.04
N ASP A 26 -22.66 -7.04 16.14
CA ASP A 26 -22.20 -7.91 17.25
C ASP A 26 -21.93 -9.36 16.80
N GLN A 27 -22.73 -9.89 15.86
CA GLN A 27 -22.51 -11.23 15.31
C GLN A 27 -21.33 -11.28 14.32
N MET A 28 -21.02 -10.18 13.63
CA MET A 28 -19.86 -10.11 12.74
C MET A 28 -18.53 -10.02 13.51
N PHE A 29 -18.50 -9.34 14.66
CA PHE A 29 -17.29 -9.22 15.48
C PHE A 29 -17.04 -10.45 16.38
N SER A 30 -18.08 -11.20 16.74
CA SER A 30 -17.95 -12.41 17.58
C SER A 30 -17.49 -13.66 16.81
N HIS A 31 -17.47 -13.63 15.47
CA HIS A 31 -17.00 -14.74 14.62
C HIS A 31 -15.53 -14.61 14.17
N GLN A 32 -14.72 -13.77 14.82
CA GLN A 32 -13.27 -13.80 14.61
C GLN A 32 -12.62 -15.03 15.26
N GLN A 33 -12.98 -16.22 14.80
CA GLN A 33 -11.99 -17.30 14.74
C GLN A 33 -10.93 -16.87 13.73
N PRO A 34 -9.62 -16.92 14.07
CA PRO A 34 -8.55 -16.57 13.15
C PRO A 34 -8.38 -17.71 12.14
N HIS A 35 -9.27 -17.79 11.15
CA HIS A 35 -8.89 -18.36 9.88
C HIS A 35 -7.95 -17.35 9.23
N GLN A 36 -6.65 -17.62 9.36
CA GLN A 36 -5.61 -17.08 8.52
C GLN A 36 -5.97 -17.36 7.06
N GLN A 37 -6.81 -16.50 6.46
CA GLN A 37 -6.69 -16.25 5.04
C GLN A 37 -5.31 -15.61 4.88
N GLN A 38 -4.37 -16.43 4.43
CA GLN A 38 -3.10 -16.01 3.86
C GLN A 38 -3.41 -15.17 2.61
N GLN A 39 -3.92 -13.95 2.78
CA GLN A 39 -3.53 -12.90 1.85
C GLN A 39 -2.01 -12.83 1.97
N PRO A 40 -1.26 -12.99 0.85
CA PRO A 40 0.18 -12.80 0.91
C PRO A 40 0.40 -11.43 1.57
N PRO A 41 1.15 -11.38 2.68
CA PRO A 41 1.33 -10.13 3.41
C PRO A 41 1.74 -9.08 2.39
N SER A 42 0.98 -7.98 2.33
CA SER A 42 1.23 -6.88 1.41
C SER A 42 2.73 -6.56 1.47
N GLY A 43 3.39 -6.35 0.33
CA GLY A 43 4.86 -6.33 0.26
C GLY A 43 5.53 -5.45 1.34
N GLY A 44 4.87 -4.36 1.76
CA GLY A 44 5.33 -3.51 2.86
C GLY A 44 5.40 -4.20 4.25
N SER A 45 4.50 -5.12 4.57
CA SER A 45 4.50 -5.85 5.85
C SER A 45 5.61 -6.89 5.94
N GLN A 46 5.92 -7.59 4.85
CA GLN A 46 7.09 -8.49 4.79
C GLN A 46 8.41 -7.72 4.84
N TRP A 47 8.46 -6.56 4.18
CA TRP A 47 9.63 -5.70 4.19
C TRP A 47 9.91 -5.17 5.60
N ALA A 48 8.87 -4.71 6.32
CA ALA A 48 9.00 -4.19 7.68
C ALA A 48 9.53 -5.22 8.70
N SER A 49 9.18 -6.50 8.56
CA SER A 49 9.76 -7.55 9.42
C SER A 49 11.21 -7.87 9.10
N ASN A 50 11.63 -7.69 7.84
CA ASN A 50 12.96 -8.09 7.40
C ASN A 50 14.00 -6.98 7.55
N ILE A 51 13.59 -5.70 7.49
CA ILE A 51 14.51 -4.56 7.62
C ILE A 51 15.23 -4.53 8.97
N GLU A 52 14.56 -4.93 10.05
CA GLU A 52 15.13 -4.95 11.40
C GLU A 52 16.34 -5.90 11.51
N SER A 53 16.39 -6.92 10.65
CA SER A 53 17.48 -7.90 10.62
C SER A 53 18.71 -7.46 9.83
N VAL A 54 18.63 -6.35 9.08
CA VAL A 54 19.69 -5.92 8.15
C VAL A 54 20.42 -4.70 8.69
N SER A 55 21.73 -4.85 8.95
CA SER A 55 22.60 -3.73 9.33
C SER A 55 23.15 -3.03 8.09
N CYS A 56 22.56 -1.89 7.70
CA CYS A 56 23.05 -1.06 6.60
C CYS A 56 23.25 0.40 7.06
N SER A 57 24.42 0.99 6.77
CA SER A 57 24.76 2.38 7.12
C SER A 57 24.62 3.36 5.94
N ARG A 58 24.30 2.83 4.76
CA ARG A 58 24.14 3.57 3.51
C ARG A 58 22.67 3.52 3.07
N TYR A 59 22.41 3.25 1.80
CA TYR A 59 21.06 3.10 1.29
C TYR A 59 20.66 1.62 1.32
N LEU A 60 19.53 1.33 1.96
CA LEU A 60 18.95 -0.01 1.98
C LEU A 60 17.85 -0.10 0.93
N CYS A 61 18.04 -1.00 -0.03
CA CYS A 61 17.10 -1.24 -1.11
C CYS A 61 15.83 -1.96 -0.62
N PRO A 62 14.71 -1.88 -1.36
CA PRO A 62 13.53 -2.68 -1.09
C PRO A 62 13.79 -4.20 -1.13
N THR A 63 14.78 -4.62 -1.91
CA THR A 63 15.30 -6.00 -1.98
C THR A 63 16.17 -6.41 -0.79
N LEU A 64 16.40 -5.49 0.15
CA LEU A 64 17.26 -5.62 1.33
C LEU A 64 18.78 -5.61 1.04
N ASP A 65 19.18 -5.17 -0.15
CA ASP A 65 20.58 -4.93 -0.48
C ASP A 65 21.08 -3.59 0.09
N CYS A 66 22.28 -3.58 0.66
CA CYS A 66 22.92 -2.37 1.16
C CYS A 66 23.86 -1.81 0.09
N VAL A 67 23.51 -0.64 -0.47
CA VAL A 67 24.23 -0.01 -1.58
C VAL A 67 24.66 1.42 -1.25
N ALA A 68 25.56 1.99 -2.05
CA ALA A 68 26.08 3.34 -1.81
C ALA A 68 25.03 4.41 -2.10
N THR A 69 24.24 4.24 -3.16
CA THR A 69 23.24 5.20 -3.61
C THR A 69 21.96 4.51 -4.13
N PRO A 70 20.81 5.20 -4.17
CA PRO A 70 19.55 4.59 -4.61
C PRO A 70 19.57 3.99 -6.01
N HIS A 71 20.35 4.56 -6.95
CA HIS A 71 20.41 4.07 -8.32
C HIS A 71 21.20 2.76 -8.46
N ASP A 72 21.97 2.39 -7.44
CA ASP A 72 22.70 1.12 -7.40
C ASP A 72 21.77 -0.07 -7.11
N CYS A 73 20.57 0.15 -6.57
CA CYS A 73 19.66 -0.93 -6.18
C CYS A 73 19.30 -1.86 -7.34
N PRO A 74 19.35 -3.18 -7.17
CA PRO A 74 18.92 -4.11 -8.21
C PRO A 74 17.40 -4.03 -8.41
N CYS A 75 16.95 -4.47 -9.59
CA CYS A 75 15.52 -4.67 -9.82
C CYS A 75 15.01 -5.86 -9.00
N PRO A 76 13.78 -5.80 -8.48
CA PRO A 76 13.23 -6.86 -7.62
C PRO A 76 13.05 -8.18 -8.39
N ASP A 77 12.68 -8.09 -9.66
CA ASP A 77 12.54 -9.23 -10.54
C ASP A 77 13.80 -9.40 -11.40
N GLN A 78 14.33 -10.62 -11.47
CA GLN A 78 15.57 -10.91 -12.23
C GLN A 78 15.41 -10.79 -13.75
N GLU A 79 14.18 -10.87 -14.23
CA GLU A 79 13.82 -10.74 -15.65
C GLU A 79 13.65 -9.28 -16.09
N ASP A 80 13.67 -8.35 -15.14
CA ASP A 80 13.57 -6.93 -15.41
C ASP A 80 14.96 -6.32 -15.62
N VAL A 81 15.05 -5.41 -16.60
CA VAL A 81 16.25 -4.63 -16.86
C VAL A 81 16.15 -3.27 -16.18
N LYS A 82 17.28 -2.80 -15.65
CA LYS A 82 17.41 -1.48 -15.04
C LYS A 82 17.60 -0.42 -16.12
N CYS A 83 16.65 0.50 -16.24
CA CYS A 83 16.72 1.64 -17.14
C CYS A 83 17.06 2.91 -16.34
N ILE A 84 18.16 3.58 -16.68
CA ILE A 84 18.53 4.88 -16.10
C ILE A 84 17.98 5.95 -17.03
N ILE A 85 17.06 6.77 -16.51
CA ILE A 85 16.54 7.94 -17.22
C ILE A 85 17.45 9.10 -16.86
N PRO A 86 18.24 9.63 -17.82
CA PRO A 86 19.13 10.73 -17.55
C PRO A 86 18.32 12.00 -17.24
N ASP A 87 18.71 12.70 -16.18
CA ASP A 87 18.27 14.08 -15.98
C ASP A 87 19.06 15.01 -16.92
N ALA A 88 18.58 16.24 -17.15
CA ALA A 88 19.03 17.12 -18.23
C ALA A 88 20.54 17.36 -18.33
N ASP A 89 21.28 17.22 -17.22
CA ASP A 89 22.71 17.54 -17.15
C ASP A 89 23.64 16.33 -16.92
N ASP A 90 23.15 15.16 -16.48
CA ASP A 90 24.01 14.00 -16.15
C ASP A 90 23.40 12.64 -16.52
N LYS A 91 24.18 11.79 -17.18
CA LYS A 91 23.77 10.43 -17.61
C LYS A 91 23.89 9.35 -16.53
N THR A 92 24.58 9.66 -15.43
CA THR A 92 24.91 8.72 -14.36
C THR A 92 24.08 8.94 -13.10
N VAL A 93 23.42 10.10 -12.99
CA VAL A 93 22.52 10.45 -11.89
C VAL A 93 21.16 10.70 -12.52
N GLY A 94 20.23 9.78 -12.30
CA GLY A 94 18.94 9.83 -12.98
C GLY A 94 17.91 8.93 -12.32
N THR A 95 16.65 9.08 -12.74
CA THR A 95 15.56 8.25 -12.24
C THR A 95 15.73 6.82 -12.75
N VAL A 96 15.67 5.84 -11.85
CA VAL A 96 15.80 4.42 -12.21
C VAL A 96 14.41 3.78 -12.33
N VAL A 97 14.18 3.07 -13.44
CA VAL A 97 12.96 2.31 -13.70
C VAL A 97 13.33 0.87 -14.05
N CYS A 98 12.69 -0.09 -13.39
CA CYS A 98 12.76 -1.49 -13.77
C CYS A 98 11.69 -1.79 -14.81
N ALA A 99 12.08 -2.39 -15.92
CA ALA A 99 11.18 -2.65 -17.03
C ALA A 99 11.46 -4.02 -17.66
N ARG A 100 10.42 -4.68 -18.15
CA ARG A 100 10.49 -6.05 -18.66
C ARG A 100 10.64 -6.11 -20.17
N GLY A 101 11.66 -6.84 -20.64
CA GLY A 101 11.88 -7.12 -22.06
C GLY A 101 12.94 -6.26 -22.74
N PRO A 102 13.34 -6.62 -23.98
CA PRO A 102 14.53 -6.07 -24.64
C PRO A 102 14.40 -4.58 -25.02
N ASP A 103 13.21 -4.12 -25.39
CA ASP A 103 12.94 -2.74 -25.84
C ASP A 103 12.29 -1.86 -24.77
N ALA A 104 12.27 -2.36 -23.52
CA ALA A 104 11.51 -1.74 -22.44
C ALA A 104 12.07 -0.35 -22.07
N CYS A 105 13.40 -0.21 -22.00
CA CYS A 105 14.03 1.08 -21.71
C CYS A 105 13.76 2.13 -22.80
N LEU A 106 13.77 1.76 -24.08
CA LEU A 106 13.45 2.66 -25.19
C LEU A 106 12.00 3.15 -25.12
N SER A 107 11.09 2.29 -24.67
CA SER A 107 9.68 2.63 -24.49
C SER A 107 9.49 3.64 -23.35
N VAL A 108 10.18 3.43 -22.23
CA VAL A 108 10.18 4.35 -21.08
C VAL A 108 10.76 5.71 -21.47
N GLU A 109 11.93 5.73 -22.11
CA GLU A 109 12.58 6.97 -22.55
C GLU A 109 11.68 7.76 -23.52
N ARG A 110 11.05 7.07 -24.48
CA ARG A 110 10.10 7.71 -25.42
C ARG A 110 8.90 8.31 -24.71
N LEU A 111 8.36 7.65 -23.68
CA LEU A 111 7.23 8.18 -22.90
C LEU A 111 7.64 9.44 -22.15
N ILE A 112 8.82 9.45 -21.56
CA ILE A 112 9.33 10.57 -20.78
C ILE A 112 9.55 11.79 -21.67
N TRP A 113 10.20 11.64 -22.83
CA TRP A 113 10.35 12.75 -23.78
C TRP A 113 9.01 13.30 -24.27
N ARG A 114 8.00 12.43 -24.47
CA ARG A 114 6.66 12.88 -24.85
C ARG A 114 5.96 13.69 -23.76
N LEU A 115 6.23 13.40 -22.49
CA LEU A 115 5.68 14.13 -21.36
C LEU A 115 6.47 15.41 -21.05
N ALA A 116 7.80 15.39 -21.21
CA ALA A 116 8.66 16.54 -20.97
C ALA A 116 8.54 17.63 -22.03
N GLY A 117 8.13 17.28 -23.26
CA GLY A 117 7.90 18.24 -24.35
C GLY A 117 6.51 18.87 -24.39
N ARG A 118 5.66 18.68 -23.37
CA ARG A 118 4.31 19.25 -23.25
C ARG A 118 4.23 20.11 -22.01
#